data_AF-A0AAP0L9D4-F1
#
_entry.id   AF-A0AAP0L9D4-F1
#
_cell.length_a   1.000
_cell.length_b   1.000
_cell.length_c   1.000
_cell.angle_alpha   90.00
_cell.angle_beta   90.00
_cell.angle_gamma   90.00
#
_symmetry.space_group_name_H-M   'P 1'
#
loop_
_entity.id
_entity.type
_entity.pdbx_description
1 polymer ?
#
loop_
_entity_poly.entity_id
_entity_poly.type
_entity_poly.pdbx_seq_one_letter_code
_entity_poly.pdbx_strand_id
1 'polypeptide(L)'
;MTHGLPCAHELASYQLAGSPILLDDIHKHWQKSSMNPEYPVNRTEYNFRDEIQRVIERFQSVGSEDEHMRIAQQLQEISCPSSLSLVAPKEKLKTRGRKRSKSGKRKVSQVGKKRMTPKEDEYDVF
;
A
#
# COMPACT_ATOMS: atom_id res chain seq x y z
N MET A 1 34.19 10.76 1.46
CA MET A 1 32.99 11.60 1.32
C MET A 1 31.81 10.83 1.89
N THR A 2 31.42 11.18 3.11
CA THR A 2 30.24 10.65 3.81
C THR A 2 28.98 11.00 3.03
N HIS A 3 27.98 10.13 3.10
CA HIS A 3 26.81 10.08 2.20
C HIS A 3 25.82 11.27 2.33
N GLY A 4 26.26 12.46 2.73
CA GLY A 4 25.44 13.66 2.77
C GLY A 4 24.47 13.74 3.95
N LEU A 5 24.66 12.89 4.96
CA LEU A 5 23.99 12.97 6.26
C LEU A 5 25.03 13.01 7.37
N PRO A 6 24.74 13.67 8.50
CA PRO A 6 25.60 13.58 9.68
C PRO A 6 25.78 12.13 10.10
N CYS A 7 27.01 11.74 10.41
CA CYS A 7 27.31 10.42 10.90
C CYS A 7 26.97 10.30 12.40
N ALA A 8 27.03 9.07 12.93
CA ALA A 8 26.55 8.79 14.29
C ALA A 8 27.19 9.65 15.39
N HIS A 9 28.49 9.97 15.28
CA HIS A 9 29.18 10.79 16.28
C HIS A 9 28.78 12.27 16.22
N GLU A 10 28.51 12.80 15.02
CA GLU A 10 27.99 14.16 14.82
C GLU A 10 26.56 14.24 15.39
N LEU A 11 25.71 13.25 15.12
CA LEU A 11 24.37 13.14 15.70
C LEU A 11 24.39 13.12 17.23
N ALA A 12 25.30 12.34 17.83
CA ALA A 12 25.48 12.33 19.28
C ALA A 12 25.92 13.69 19.83
N SER A 13 26.77 14.41 19.08
CA SER A 13 27.23 15.75 19.48
C SER A 13 26.09 16.77 19.45
N TYR A 14 25.22 16.74 18.43
CA TYR A 14 24.02 17.57 18.38
C TYR A 14 23.07 17.29 19.55
N GLN A 15 22.87 16.01 19.89
CA GLN A 15 22.05 15.61 21.03
C GLN A 15 22.61 16.11 22.36
N LEU A 16 23.92 15.97 22.58
CA LEU A 16 24.59 16.46 23.79
C LEU A 16 24.57 17.99 23.90
N ALA A 17 24.68 18.68 22.77
CA ALA A 17 24.60 20.14 22.71
C ALA A 17 23.17 20.68 22.81
N GLY A 18 22.14 19.82 22.71
CA GLY A 18 20.74 20.24 22.67
C GLY A 18 20.37 21.03 21.42
N SER A 19 21.18 20.94 20.36
CA SER A 19 21.01 21.70 19.12
C SER A 19 20.32 20.84 18.05
N PRO A 20 19.39 21.42 17.26
CA PRO A 20 18.86 20.73 16.10
C PRO A 20 19.92 20.57 15.01
N ILE A 21 19.77 19.55 14.16
CA ILE A 21 20.57 19.40 12.95
C ILE A 21 20.15 20.49 11.97
N LEU A 22 21.09 21.32 11.52
CA LEU A 22 20.79 22.34 10.52
C LEU A 22 20.57 21.69 9.17
N LEU A 23 19.62 22.21 8.39
CA LEU A 23 19.39 21.73 7.03
C LEU A 23 20.62 21.92 6.14
N ASP A 24 21.46 22.92 6.43
CA ASP A 24 22.71 23.20 5.71
C ASP A 24 23.75 22.08 5.86
N ASP A 25 23.70 21.32 6.96
CA ASP A 25 24.56 20.17 7.22
C ASP A 25 24.05 18.89 6.53
N ILE A 26 22.85 18.94 5.97
CA ILE A 26 22.21 17.84 5.24
C ILE A 26 22.34 18.11 3.75
N HIS A 27 22.90 17.16 3.02
CA HIS A 27 23.03 17.26 1.56
C HIS A 27 21.66 17.38 0.90
N LYS A 28 21.56 18.19 -0.16
CA LYS A 28 20.32 18.49 -0.92
C LYS A 28 19.52 17.25 -1.35
N HIS A 29 20.20 16.12 -1.57
CA HIS A 29 19.56 14.84 -1.87
C HIS A 29 18.61 14.39 -0.75
N TRP A 30 19.01 14.55 0.51
CA TRP A 30 18.26 14.12 1.69
C TRP A 30 17.29 15.19 2.20
N GLN A 31 17.51 16.46 1.87
CA GLN A 31 16.56 17.54 2.15
C GLN A 31 15.19 17.30 1.49
N LYS A 32 15.14 16.54 0.39
CA LYS A 32 13.92 16.22 -0.37
C LYS A 32 13.14 14.99 0.15
N SER A 33 13.43 14.54 1.37
CA SER A 33 12.81 13.34 1.95
C SER A 33 11.41 13.58 2.56
N SER A 34 10.61 14.46 1.96
CA SER A 34 9.21 14.61 2.38
C SER A 34 8.41 13.37 1.94
N MET A 35 7.68 12.75 2.86
CA MET A 35 6.74 11.66 2.52
C MET A 35 5.56 12.16 1.67
N ASN A 36 5.36 13.48 1.62
CA ASN A 36 4.49 14.10 0.64
C ASN A 36 5.24 14.26 -0.68
N PRO A 37 4.71 13.75 -1.80
CA PRO A 37 5.21 14.15 -3.10
C PRO A 37 5.10 15.67 -3.20
N GLU A 38 6.23 16.36 -3.43
CA GLU A 38 6.22 17.73 -3.94
C GLU A 38 5.52 17.67 -5.29
N TYR A 39 4.21 17.92 -5.30
CA TYR A 39 3.53 18.25 -6.53
C TYR A 39 4.16 19.55 -7.02
N PRO A 40 4.70 19.61 -8.25
CA PRO A 40 5.14 20.87 -8.80
C PRO A 40 3.99 21.86 -8.65
N VAL A 41 4.27 23.02 -8.06
CA VAL A 41 3.34 24.16 -7.94
C VAL A 41 3.02 24.75 -9.33
N ASN A 42 3.33 24.04 -10.42
CA ASN A 42 2.55 24.13 -11.64
C ASN A 42 1.30 23.27 -11.51
N ARG A 43 0.43 23.68 -10.59
CA ARG A 43 -1.00 23.44 -10.80
C ARG A 43 -1.41 24.42 -11.89
N THR A 44 -1.18 24.06 -13.15
CA THR A 44 -2.10 24.53 -14.19
C THR A 44 -3.48 24.32 -13.60
N GLU A 45 -4.28 25.37 -13.54
CA GLU A 45 -5.58 25.39 -12.87
C GLU A 45 -6.42 24.24 -13.43
N TYR A 46 -6.33 23.08 -12.77
CA TYR A 46 -7.04 21.90 -13.20
C TYR A 46 -8.48 22.15 -12.83
N ASN A 47 -9.25 22.58 -13.82
CA ASN A 47 -10.65 22.87 -13.63
C ASN A 47 -11.43 21.56 -13.68
N PHE A 48 -11.63 20.98 -12.50
CA PHE A 48 -12.45 19.78 -12.32
C PHE A 48 -13.85 19.93 -12.93
N ARG A 49 -14.39 21.16 -12.97
CA ARG A 49 -15.71 21.44 -13.57
C ARG A 49 -15.74 21.16 -15.07
N ASP A 50 -14.68 21.50 -15.78
CA ASP A 50 -14.60 21.28 -17.23
C ASP A 50 -14.49 19.78 -17.54
N GLU A 51 -13.85 18.99 -16.66
CA GLU A 51 -13.82 17.54 -16.79
C GLU A 51 -15.20 16.92 -16.58
N ILE A 52 -15.93 17.35 -15.54
CA ILE A 52 -17.30 16.89 -15.30
C ILE A 52 -18.22 17.26 -16.47
N GLN A 53 -18.06 18.45 -17.05
CA GLN A 53 -18.82 18.90 -18.21
C GLN A 53 -18.57 17.98 -19.43
N ARG A 54 -17.32 17.59 -19.69
CA ARG A 54 -16.99 16.61 -20.76
C ARG A 54 -17.68 15.27 -20.57
N VAL A 55 -17.80 14.80 -19.31
CA VAL A 55 -18.50 13.54 -19.02
C VAL A 55 -20.00 13.65 -19.29
N ILE A 56 -20.61 14.78 -18.92
CA ILE A 56 -22.04 15.04 -19.20
C ILE A 56 -22.30 15.07 -20.71
N GLU A 57 -21.47 15.79 -21.46
CA GLU A 57 -21.57 15.85 -22.93
C GLU A 57 -21.40 14.48 -23.56
N ARG A 58 -20.42 13.70 -23.09
CA ARG A 58 -20.22 12.32 -23.54
C ARG A 58 -21.46 11.47 -23.28
N PHE A 59 -22.02 11.54 -22.07
CA PHE A 59 -23.23 10.80 -21.69
C PHE A 59 -24.42 11.17 -22.58
N GLN A 60 -24.60 12.46 -22.91
CA GLN A 60 -25.68 12.91 -23.80
C GLN A 60 -25.45 12.51 -25.27
N SER A 61 -24.19 12.41 -25.70
CA SER A 61 -23.81 12.10 -27.08
C SER A 61 -23.94 10.63 -27.47
N VAL A 62 -23.89 9.71 -26.50
CA VAL A 62 -24.00 8.27 -26.78
C VAL A 62 -25.47 7.88 -26.97
N GLY A 63 -25.75 7.09 -27.99
CA GLY A 63 -27.11 6.68 -28.36
C GLY A 63 -27.53 5.31 -27.82
N SER A 64 -26.62 4.59 -27.16
CA SER A 64 -26.85 3.24 -26.63
C SER A 64 -27.00 3.26 -25.11
N GLU A 65 -28.04 2.60 -24.61
CA GLU A 65 -28.30 2.42 -23.18
C GLU A 65 -27.15 1.68 -22.48
N ASP A 66 -26.49 0.73 -23.16
CA ASP A 66 -25.33 0.03 -22.63
C ASP A 66 -24.14 0.97 -22.38
N GLU A 67 -23.96 1.97 -23.24
CA GLU A 67 -22.89 2.96 -23.07
C GLU A 67 -23.22 3.94 -21.93
N HIS A 68 -24.49 4.32 -21.77
CA HIS A 68 -24.95 5.10 -20.61
C HIS A 68 -24.66 4.37 -19.31
N MET A 69 -25.01 3.08 -19.22
CA MET A 69 -24.77 2.27 -18.02
C MET A 69 -23.28 2.17 -17.70
N ARG A 70 -22.42 1.99 -18.70
CA ARG A 70 -20.96 1.94 -18.48
C ARG A 70 -20.41 3.26 -17.92
N ILE A 71 -20.82 4.40 -18.48
CA ILE A 71 -20.39 5.71 -18.00
C ILE A 71 -20.88 5.94 -16.56
N ALA A 72 -22.13 5.58 -16.27
CA ALA A 72 -22.71 5.70 -14.93
C ALA A 72 -21.98 4.81 -13.91
N GLN A 73 -21.64 3.57 -14.30
CA GLN A 73 -20.86 2.67 -13.47
C GLN A 73 -19.50 3.30 -13.14
N GLN A 74 -18.73 3.75 -14.15
CA GLN A 74 -17.43 4.38 -13.92
C GLN A 74 -17.49 5.58 -12.97
N LEU A 75 -18.52 6.42 -13.10
CA LEU A 75 -18.74 7.54 -12.17
C LEU A 75 -19.04 7.07 -10.74
N GLN A 76 -19.80 5.99 -10.59
CA GLN A 76 -20.08 5.38 -9.30
C GLN A 76 -18.81 4.79 -8.66
N GLU A 77 -17.94 4.16 -9.45
CA GLU A 77 -16.66 3.61 -8.98
C GLU A 77 -15.76 4.72 -8.41
N ILE A 78 -15.73 5.87 -9.07
CA ILE A 78 -14.95 7.05 -8.64
C ILE A 78 -15.58 7.71 -7.41
N SER A 79 -16.91 7.87 -7.39
CA SER A 79 -17.63 8.60 -6.34
C SER A 79 -17.81 7.80 -5.05
N CYS A 80 -17.91 6.47 -5.16
CA CYS A 80 -18.17 5.58 -4.06
C CYS A 80 -17.29 4.32 -4.16
N PRO A 81 -15.99 4.41 -3.83
CA PRO A 81 -15.07 3.28 -3.93
C PRO A 81 -15.45 2.11 -3.01
N SER A 82 -16.22 2.36 -1.96
CA SER A 82 -16.78 1.32 -1.09
C SER A 82 -17.86 0.45 -1.76
N SER A 83 -18.50 0.95 -2.83
CA SER A 83 -19.42 0.16 -3.66
C SER A 83 -18.67 -0.75 -4.63
N LEU A 84 -17.39 -0.46 -4.90
CA LEU A 84 -16.50 -1.33 -5.64
C LEU A 84 -16.09 -2.48 -4.71
N SER A 85 -16.87 -3.55 -4.72
CA SER A 85 -16.45 -4.78 -4.09
C SER A 85 -15.10 -5.17 -4.68
N LEU A 86 -14.02 -5.05 -3.91
CA LEU A 86 -12.69 -5.59 -4.23
C LEU A 86 -12.79 -7.13 -4.22
N VAL A 87 -13.56 -7.68 -5.16
CA VAL A 87 -13.70 -9.11 -5.36
C VAL A 87 -12.42 -9.55 -6.02
N ALA A 88 -11.58 -10.26 -5.28
CA ALA A 88 -10.50 -11.01 -5.88
C ALA A 88 -11.08 -11.86 -7.03
N PRO A 89 -10.43 -11.92 -8.21
CA PRO A 89 -10.92 -12.71 -9.33
C PRO A 89 -11.35 -14.11 -8.87
N LYS A 90 -12.59 -14.49 -9.19
CA LYS A 90 -13.18 -15.78 -8.75
C LYS A 90 -12.30 -16.97 -9.14
N GLU A 91 -11.56 -16.82 -10.24
CA GLU A 91 -10.63 -17.81 -10.73
C GLU A 91 -9.20 -17.39 -10.43
N LYS A 92 -8.42 -18.29 -9.82
CA LYS A 92 -6.98 -18.13 -9.67
C LYS A 92 -6.37 -18.04 -11.06
N LEU A 93 -6.05 -16.83 -11.50
CA LEU A 93 -5.33 -16.62 -12.74
C LEU A 93 -4.08 -17.49 -12.72
N LYS A 94 -3.91 -18.33 -13.75
CA LYS A 94 -2.66 -19.05 -13.98
C LYS A 94 -1.60 -18.03 -14.33
N THR A 95 -1.06 -17.36 -13.32
CA THR A 95 0.16 -16.58 -13.47
C THR A 95 1.22 -17.54 -13.98
N ARG A 96 1.96 -17.16 -15.02
CA ARG A 96 3.06 -17.95 -15.58
C ARG A 96 4.17 -18.07 -14.53
N GLY A 97 3.96 -18.95 -13.55
CA GLY A 97 4.85 -19.17 -12.44
C GLY A 97 6.16 -19.78 -12.92
N ARG A 98 7.21 -19.61 -12.11
CA ARG A 98 8.49 -20.26 -12.32
C ARG A 98 8.30 -21.78 -12.28
N LYS A 99 8.76 -22.50 -13.32
CA LYS A 99 8.74 -23.97 -13.35
C LYS A 99 9.54 -24.48 -12.14
N ARG A 100 8.88 -25.12 -11.17
CA ARG A 100 9.57 -25.84 -10.08
C ARG A 100 10.10 -27.15 -10.67
N SER A 101 11.42 -27.34 -10.66
CA SER A 101 11.99 -28.65 -10.98
C SER A 101 11.55 -29.64 -9.90
N LYS A 102 11.10 -30.83 -10.31
CA LYS A 102 10.74 -31.91 -9.40
C LYS A 102 12.02 -32.52 -8.82
N SER A 103 12.55 -31.95 -7.75
CA SER A 103 13.51 -32.64 -6.89
C SER A 103 12.76 -33.58 -5.94
N GLY A 104 13.33 -34.77 -5.74
CA GLY A 104 12.63 -36.00 -5.34
C GLY A 104 11.86 -35.97 -4.01
N LYS A 105 10.79 -36.77 -3.97
CA LYS A 105 10.07 -37.15 -2.74
C LYS A 105 11.05 -37.80 -1.75
N ARG A 106 11.40 -37.10 -0.67
CA ARG A 106 11.88 -37.75 0.56
C ARG A 106 10.66 -38.05 1.44
N LYS A 107 10.41 -39.34 1.71
CA LYS A 107 9.40 -39.78 2.68
C LYS A 107 9.89 -39.37 4.07
N VAL A 108 9.15 -38.50 4.76
CA VAL A 108 9.34 -38.26 6.20
C VAL A 108 8.25 -39.02 6.92
N SER A 109 8.69 -39.97 7.75
CA SER A 109 7.90 -40.83 8.62
C SER A 109 7.08 -39.99 9.61
N GLN A 110 5.80 -40.32 9.78
CA GLN A 110 4.96 -39.73 10.81
C GLN A 110 5.40 -40.22 12.19
N VAL A 111 5.80 -39.30 13.07
CA VAL A 111 5.88 -39.54 14.52
C VAL A 111 4.72 -38.79 15.17
N GLY A 112 3.84 -39.54 15.83
CA GLY A 112 2.62 -39.05 16.45
C GLY A 112 2.88 -38.07 17.60
N LYS A 113 2.16 -36.95 17.59
CA LYS A 113 2.11 -36.02 18.73
C LYS A 113 0.86 -36.30 19.54
N LYS A 114 1.03 -36.87 20.75
CA LYS A 114 -0.03 -36.95 21.77
C LYS A 114 -0.37 -35.53 22.25
N ARG A 115 -1.66 -35.20 22.26
CA ARG A 115 -2.23 -33.98 22.87
C ARG A 115 -2.14 -34.11 24.39
N MET A 116 -1.52 -33.15 25.09
CA MET A 116 -1.64 -32.99 26.55
C MET A 116 -2.76 -31.98 26.82
N THR A 117 -3.72 -32.37 27.66
CA THR A 117 -4.72 -31.47 28.26
C THR A 117 -4.25 -31.08 29.68
N PRO A 118 -4.47 -29.83 30.13
CA PRO A 118 -4.10 -29.41 31.49
C PRO A 118 -5.01 -30.07 32.54
N LYS A 119 -4.46 -30.33 33.74
CA LYS A 119 -5.19 -30.81 34.92
C LYS A 119 -5.83 -29.63 35.64
N GLU A 120 -7.07 -29.80 36.07
CA GLU A 120 -7.77 -28.93 37.01
C GLU A 120 -7.36 -29.34 38.43
N ASP A 121 -6.75 -28.43 39.19
CA ASP A 121 -6.47 -28.64 40.60
C ASP A 121 -7.65 -28.11 41.43
N GLU A 122 -8.32 -29.06 42.07
CA GLU A 122 -9.40 -28.93 43.04
C GLU A 122 -8.87 -28.30 44.33
N TYR A 123 -9.44 -27.17 44.76
CA TYR A 123 -9.21 -26.59 46.08
C TYR A 123 -10.15 -27.26 47.08
N ASP A 124 -9.57 -27.97 48.05
CA ASP A 124 -10.32 -28.53 49.17
C ASP A 124 -10.25 -27.62 50.40
N VAL A 125 -11.39 -27.51 51.08
CA VAL A 125 -11.69 -26.57 52.16
C VAL A 125 -11.41 -27.23 53.50
N PHE A 126 -10.52 -26.66 54.32
CA PHE A 126 -10.59 -26.73 55.79
C PHE A 126 -10.01 -25.46 56.40
#